data_AF-A0A077FLR1-F1
#
_entry.id   AF-A0A077FLR1-F1
#
_cell.length_a   1.000
_cell.length_b   1.000
_cell.length_c   1.000
_cell.angle_alpha   90.00
_cell.angle_beta   90.00
_cell.angle_gamma   90.00
#
_symmetry.space_group_name_H-M   'P 1'
#
loop_
_entity.id
_entity.type
_entity.pdbx_description
1 polymer ?
#
loop_
_entity_poly.entity_id
_entity_poly.type
_entity_poly.pdbx_seq_one_letter_code
_entity_poly.pdbx_strand_id
1 'polypeptide(L)'
;MPQLDPSSYLSQIFWLVVTFILLYGLLHYITVPMMQKLLQKRQDVIADNLKKAEELKKKAELIEEQYNISIKEAHLHSANLIQEANNKINNEMVLRLQELDSVIKEYSHVAEERMVILKQELAKNLAIQAESLTSLLIEKMVGSKPDVQELRQIISNMKGHS
;
A
#
# COMPACT_ATOMS: atom_id res chain seq x y z
N MET A 1 34.17 80.42 72.92
CA MET A 1 34.27 78.96 72.74
C MET A 1 35.27 78.71 71.62
N PRO A 2 36.43 78.10 71.89
CA PRO A 2 37.54 77.92 70.94
C PRO A 2 37.26 76.75 69.96
N GLN A 3 36.11 76.78 69.29
CA GLN A 3 35.62 75.68 68.44
C GLN A 3 35.72 75.98 66.94
N LEU A 4 36.16 77.19 66.59
CA LEU A 4 36.37 77.65 65.20
C LEU A 4 37.84 78.08 65.04
N ASP A 5 38.78 77.19 65.34
CA ASP A 5 40.19 77.40 65.00
C ASP A 5 40.43 76.95 63.55
N PRO A 6 40.61 77.89 62.60
CA PRO A 6 40.69 77.57 61.17
C PRO A 6 41.94 76.75 60.77
N SER A 7 42.91 76.62 61.67
CA SER A 7 44.10 75.78 61.50
C SER A 7 43.78 74.29 61.43
N SER A 8 42.69 73.81 62.07
CA SER A 8 42.30 72.38 62.04
C SER A 8 41.54 71.98 60.76
N TYR A 9 40.87 72.93 60.10
CA TYR A 9 40.09 72.65 58.88
C TYR A 9 40.96 72.20 57.70
N LEU A 10 42.19 72.72 57.59
CA LEU A 10 43.12 72.31 56.53
C LEU A 10 43.46 70.81 56.61
N SER A 11 43.72 70.31 57.82
CA SER A 11 44.04 68.89 58.05
C SER A 11 42.84 67.98 57.73
N GLN A 12 41.64 68.39 58.15
CA GLN A 12 40.42 67.63 57.86
C GLN A 12 40.12 67.57 56.35
N ILE A 13 40.31 68.67 55.62
CA ILE A 13 40.15 68.72 54.17
C ILE A 13 41.20 67.85 53.48
N PHE A 14 42.46 67.88 53.93
CA PHE A 14 43.53 67.03 53.38
C PHE A 14 43.17 65.54 53.51
N TRP A 15 42.78 65.09 54.71
CA TRP A 15 42.37 63.70 54.92
C TRP A 15 41.10 63.32 54.16
N LEU A 16 40.14 64.25 54.02
CA LEU A 16 38.95 64.04 53.20
C LEU A 16 39.32 63.78 51.75
N VAL A 17 40.22 64.59 51.18
CA VAL A 17 40.69 64.39 49.80
C VAL A 17 41.44 63.05 49.65
N VAL A 18 42.33 62.71 50.59
CA VAL A 18 43.08 61.45 50.56
C VAL A 18 42.15 60.24 50.61
N THR A 19 41.21 60.22 51.56
CA THR A 19 40.23 59.12 51.70
C THR A 19 39.26 59.05 50.52
N PHE A 20 38.85 60.20 49.97
CA PHE A 20 38.00 60.26 48.79
C PHE A 20 38.71 59.72 47.55
N ILE A 21 39.98 60.07 47.32
CA ILE A 21 40.77 59.54 46.20
C ILE A 21 40.96 58.03 46.36
N LEU A 22 41.26 57.55 47.57
CA LEU A 22 41.42 56.13 47.85
C LEU A 22 40.12 55.36 47.56
N LEU A 23 38.98 55.86 48.03
CA LEU A 23 37.66 55.27 47.78
C LEU A 23 37.28 55.33 46.29
N TYR A 24 37.55 56.44 45.61
CA TYR A 24 37.33 56.59 44.18
C TYR A 24 38.15 55.58 43.37
N GLY A 25 39.43 55.40 43.72
CA GLY A 25 40.29 54.41 43.10
C GLY A 25 39.78 52.98 43.30
N LEU A 26 39.33 52.64 44.51
CA LEU A 26 38.73 51.34 44.82
C LEU A 26 37.48 51.09 43.96
N LEU A 27 36.58 52.08 43.87
CA LEU A 27 35.34 51.98 43.12
C LEU A 27 35.62 51.84 41.61
N HIS A 28 36.54 52.64 41.10
CA HIS A 28 36.95 52.65 39.70
C HIS A 28 37.60 51.32 39.28
N TYR A 29 38.49 50.78 40.10
CA TYR A 29 39.29 49.60 39.74
C TYR A 29 38.64 48.26 40.10
N ILE A 30 37.67 48.23 41.02
CA ILE A 30 37.05 46.98 41.50
C ILE A 30 35.56 46.92 41.13
N THR A 31 34.77 47.89 41.59
CA THR A 31 33.30 47.83 41.49
C THR A 31 32.81 47.99 40.05
N VAL A 32 33.31 48.98 39.33
CA VAL A 32 32.94 49.22 37.93
C VAL A 32 33.28 48.03 37.02
N PRO A 33 34.52 47.48 37.01
CA PRO A 33 34.84 46.35 36.13
C PRO A 33 34.10 45.07 36.52
N MET A 34 33.78 44.85 37.80
CA MET A 34 32.96 43.71 38.22
C MET A 34 31.55 43.77 37.63
N MET A 35 30.91 44.95 37.67
CA MET A 35 29.57 45.14 37.10
C MET A 35 29.56 44.97 35.57
N GLN A 36 30.59 45.47 34.88
CA GLN A 36 30.74 45.29 33.44
C GLN A 36 30.89 43.81 33.04
N LYS A 37 31.73 43.05 33.75
CA LYS A 37 31.89 41.60 33.53
C LYS A 37 30.57 40.84 33.71
N LEU A 38 29.78 41.20 34.70
CA LEU A 38 28.48 40.56 34.93
C LEU A 38 27.49 40.86 33.80
N LEU A 39 27.44 42.11 33.32
CA LEU A 39 26.57 42.50 32.22
C LEU A 39 26.98 41.83 30.90
N GLN A 40 28.27 41.76 30.60
CA GLN A 40 28.79 41.03 29.44
C GLN A 40 28.42 39.55 29.51
N LYS A 41 28.68 38.89 30.65
CA LYS A 41 28.33 37.48 30.84
C LYS A 41 26.84 37.20 30.61
N ARG A 42 25.96 38.10 31.05
CA ARG A 42 24.52 37.95 30.79
C ARG A 42 24.18 38.11 29.32
N GLN A 43 24.75 39.12 28.65
CA GLN A 43 24.57 39.32 27.22
C GLN A 43 25.06 38.12 26.40
N ASP A 44 26.24 37.58 26.75
CA ASP A 44 26.81 36.41 26.09
C ASP A 44 25.92 35.17 26.25
N VAL A 45 25.41 34.92 27.46
CA VAL A 45 24.48 33.80 27.72
C VAL A 45 23.18 33.98 26.94
N ILE A 46 22.62 35.19 26.88
CA ILE A 46 21.40 35.46 26.11
C ILE A 46 21.66 35.25 24.62
N ALA A 47 22.77 35.76 24.08
CA ALA A 47 23.14 35.61 22.69
C ALA A 47 23.38 34.13 22.31
N ASP A 48 24.08 33.39 23.16
CA ASP A 48 24.31 31.95 22.96
C ASP A 48 23.00 31.15 23.01
N ASN A 49 22.11 31.45 23.96
CA ASN A 49 20.79 30.82 24.04
C ASN A 49 19.93 31.13 22.81
N LEU A 50 19.96 32.38 22.33
CA LEU A 50 19.22 32.78 21.13
C LEU A 50 19.75 32.07 19.89
N LYS A 51 21.08 31.99 19.75
CA LYS A 51 21.73 31.25 18.66
C LYS A 51 21.37 29.76 18.70
N LYS A 52 21.44 29.13 19.87
CA LYS A 52 21.04 27.73 20.05
C LYS A 52 19.56 27.51 19.72
N ALA A 53 18.69 28.43 20.12
CA ALA A 53 17.27 28.35 19.80
C ALA A 53 17.03 28.46 18.29
N GLU A 54 17.72 29.35 17.59
CA GLU A 54 17.65 29.47 16.14
C GLU A 54 18.19 28.23 15.43
N GLU A 55 19.32 27.67 15.88
CA GLU A 55 19.86 26.42 15.34
C GLU A 55 18.91 25.23 15.54
N LEU A 56 18.31 25.11 16.73
CA LEU A 56 17.31 24.08 17.01
C LEU A 56 16.06 24.25 16.16
N LYS A 57 15.60 25.49 15.97
CA LYS A 57 14.48 25.80 15.09
C LYS A 57 14.78 25.39 13.64
N LYS A 58 15.93 25.78 13.09
CA LYS A 58 16.35 25.37 11.74
C LYS A 58 16.45 23.85 11.59
N LYS A 59 17.00 23.16 12.60
CA LYS A 59 17.05 21.68 12.60
C LYS A 59 15.65 21.07 12.60
N ALA A 60 14.72 21.61 13.39
CA ALA A 60 13.34 21.15 13.42
C ALA A 60 12.65 21.34 12.06
N GLU A 61 12.80 22.52 11.44
CA GLU A 61 12.26 22.82 10.11
C GLU A 61 12.82 21.87 9.04
N LEU A 62 14.12 21.58 9.06
CA LEU A 62 14.74 20.62 8.14
C LEU A 62 14.21 19.18 8.34
N ILE A 63 14.03 18.76 9.60
CA ILE A 63 13.48 17.44 9.92
C ILE A 63 12.02 17.36 9.45
N GLU A 64 11.23 18.41 9.66
CA GLU A 64 9.85 18.49 9.20
C GLU A 64 9.77 18.41 7.67
N GLU A 65 10.63 19.13 6.96
CA GLU A 65 10.70 19.07 5.50
C GLU A 65 11.06 17.65 5.01
N GLN A 66 12.10 17.04 5.57
CA GLN A 66 12.51 15.67 5.22
C GLN A 66 11.42 14.64 5.53
N TYR A 67 10.74 14.77 6.67
CA TYR A 67 9.62 13.92 7.05
C TYR A 67 8.46 14.03 6.05
N ASN A 68 8.09 15.26 5.68
CA ASN A 68 7.04 15.51 4.71
C ASN A 68 7.37 14.97 3.32
N ILE A 69 8.64 15.08 2.89
CA ILE A 69 9.13 14.48 1.65
C ILE A 69 9.02 12.95 1.73
N SER A 70 9.54 12.34 2.81
CA SER A 70 9.52 10.88 2.98
C SER A 70 8.10 10.30 2.99
N ILE A 71 7.14 10.98 3.62
CA ILE A 71 5.73 10.57 3.59
C ILE A 71 5.15 10.66 2.18
N LYS A 72 5.41 11.75 1.45
CA LYS A 72 4.94 11.90 0.07
C LYS A 72 5.52 10.82 -0.84
N GLU A 73 6.82 10.55 -0.73
CA GLU A 73 7.49 9.49 -1.48
C GLU A 73 6.94 8.11 -1.14
N ALA A 74 6.71 7.81 0.15
CA ALA A 74 6.11 6.55 0.58
C ALA A 74 4.69 6.36 0.01
N HIS A 75 3.87 7.41 0.01
CA HIS A 75 2.54 7.36 -0.60
C HIS A 75 2.60 7.15 -2.11
N LEU A 76 3.48 7.87 -2.82
CA LEU A 76 3.66 7.69 -4.26
C LEU A 76 4.17 6.28 -4.60
N HIS A 77 5.14 5.77 -3.84
CA HIS A 77 5.66 4.43 -4.02
C HIS A 77 4.58 3.36 -3.78
N SER A 78 3.80 3.50 -2.71
CA SER A 78 2.67 2.60 -2.42
C SER A 78 1.62 2.63 -3.53
N ALA A 79 1.24 3.82 -4.01
CA ALA A 79 0.29 3.96 -5.12
C ALA A 79 0.81 3.29 -6.41
N ASN A 80 2.09 3.48 -6.72
CA ASN A 80 2.73 2.83 -7.87
C ASN A 80 2.76 1.30 -7.73
N LEU A 81 3.09 0.78 -6.54
CA LEU A 81 3.07 -0.65 -6.27
C LEU A 81 1.67 -1.25 -6.44
N ILE A 82 0.63 -0.58 -5.94
CA ILE A 82 -0.77 -1.02 -6.10
C ILE A 82 -1.15 -1.02 -7.58
N GLN A 83 -0.78 0.03 -8.32
CA GLN A 83 -1.05 0.11 -9.75
C GLN A 83 -0.33 -1.00 -10.52
N GLU A 84 0.94 -1.25 -10.24
CA GLU A 84 1.72 -2.31 -10.86
C GLU A 84 1.14 -3.69 -10.55
N ALA A 85 0.75 -3.94 -9.30
CA ALA A 85 0.11 -5.18 -8.88
C ALA A 85 -1.22 -5.40 -9.61
N ASN A 86 -2.08 -4.38 -9.69
CA ASN A 86 -3.34 -4.45 -10.43
C ASN A 86 -3.11 -4.72 -11.92
N ASN A 87 -2.11 -4.08 -12.53
CA ASN A 87 -1.77 -4.34 -13.93
C ASN A 87 -1.29 -5.78 -14.15
N LYS A 88 -0.46 -6.31 -13.25
CA LYS A 88 -0.02 -7.72 -13.30
C LYS A 88 -1.19 -8.68 -13.14
N ILE A 89 -2.07 -8.46 -12.17
CA ILE A 89 -3.27 -9.27 -11.93
C ILE A 89 -4.18 -9.26 -13.15
N ASN A 90 -4.44 -8.09 -13.74
CA ASN A 90 -5.27 -7.98 -14.94
C ASN A 90 -4.68 -8.73 -16.12
N ASN A 91 -3.36 -8.63 -16.34
CA ASN A 91 -2.68 -9.35 -17.41
C ASN A 91 -2.74 -10.87 -17.19
N GLU A 92 -2.48 -11.34 -15.98
CA GLU A 92 -2.57 -12.75 -15.65
C GLU A 92 -4.01 -13.28 -15.77
N MET A 93 -4.99 -12.49 -15.34
CA MET A 93 -6.41 -12.81 -15.49
C MET A 93 -6.80 -12.98 -16.96
N VAL A 94 -6.36 -12.07 -17.84
CA VAL A 94 -6.62 -12.17 -19.28
C VAL A 94 -6.00 -13.45 -19.87
N LEU A 95 -4.75 -13.77 -19.50
CA LEU A 95 -4.09 -15.00 -19.95
C LEU A 95 -4.84 -16.26 -19.48
N ARG A 96 -5.23 -16.30 -18.20
CA ARG A 96 -6.00 -17.41 -17.62
C ARG A 96 -7.36 -17.58 -18.27
N LEU A 97 -8.05 -16.48 -18.59
CA LEU A 97 -9.33 -16.53 -19.30
C LEU A 97 -9.15 -17.09 -20.71
N GLN A 98 -8.09 -16.69 -21.42
CA GLN A 98 -7.79 -17.24 -22.75
C GLN A 98 -7.45 -18.75 -22.69
N GLU A 99 -6.68 -19.18 -21.70
CA GLU A 99 -6.41 -20.60 -21.43
C GLU A 99 -7.72 -21.35 -21.16
N LEU A 100 -8.57 -20.85 -20.27
CA LEU A 100 -9.86 -21.48 -19.95
C LEU A 100 -10.77 -21.57 -21.17
N ASP A 101 -10.87 -20.51 -21.97
CA ASP A 101 -11.67 -20.49 -23.19
C ASP A 101 -11.22 -21.57 -24.18
N SER A 102 -9.90 -21.79 -24.30
CA SER A 102 -9.37 -22.85 -25.16
C SER A 102 -9.74 -24.24 -24.64
N VAL A 103 -9.64 -24.46 -23.33
CA VAL A 103 -10.00 -25.72 -22.68
C VAL A 103 -11.50 -26.00 -22.80
N ILE A 104 -12.35 -25.01 -22.54
CA ILE A 104 -13.81 -25.13 -22.67
C ILE A 104 -14.20 -25.49 -24.10
N LYS A 105 -13.59 -24.85 -25.11
CA LYS A 105 -13.85 -25.17 -26.51
C LYS A 105 -13.51 -26.63 -26.84
N GLU A 106 -12.38 -27.13 -26.36
CA GLU A 106 -11.98 -28.52 -26.58
C GLU A 106 -12.97 -29.49 -25.90
N TYR A 107 -13.34 -29.24 -24.64
CA TYR A 107 -14.34 -30.06 -23.95
C TYR A 107 -15.70 -30.05 -24.64
N SER A 108 -16.15 -28.89 -25.14
CA SER A 108 -17.38 -28.77 -25.92
C SER A 108 -17.31 -29.60 -27.20
N HIS A 109 -16.20 -29.53 -27.94
CA HIS A 109 -16.01 -30.32 -29.16
C HIS A 109 -16.06 -31.83 -28.88
N VAL A 110 -15.32 -32.30 -27.87
CA VAL A 110 -15.32 -33.71 -27.45
C VAL A 110 -16.72 -34.17 -26.99
N ALA A 111 -17.46 -33.32 -26.29
CA ALA A 111 -18.82 -33.63 -25.86
C ALA A 111 -19.78 -33.74 -27.05
N GLU A 112 -19.66 -32.85 -28.04
CA GLU A 112 -20.44 -32.89 -29.28
C GLU A 112 -20.17 -34.17 -30.09
N GLU A 113 -18.90 -34.54 -30.26
CA GLU A 113 -18.53 -35.79 -30.93
C GLU A 113 -19.12 -37.02 -30.22
N ARG A 114 -19.01 -37.08 -28.89
CA ARG A 114 -19.61 -38.16 -28.09
C ARG A 114 -21.13 -38.22 -28.24
N MET A 115 -21.80 -37.07 -28.28
CA MET A 115 -23.24 -37.01 -28.51
C MET A 115 -23.63 -37.56 -29.88
N VAL A 116 -22.84 -37.28 -30.93
CA VAL A 116 -23.08 -37.83 -32.27
C VAL A 116 -22.94 -39.35 -32.27
N ILE A 117 -21.88 -39.89 -31.66
CA ILE A 117 -21.65 -41.34 -31.55
C ILE A 117 -22.80 -42.01 -30.77
N LEU A 118 -23.18 -41.47 -29.61
CA LEU A 118 -24.30 -41.98 -28.82
C LEU A 118 -25.62 -41.97 -29.59
N LYS A 119 -25.90 -40.93 -30.37
CA LYS A 119 -27.09 -40.88 -31.24
C LYS A 119 -27.08 -41.98 -32.29
N GLN A 120 -25.93 -42.26 -32.91
CA GLN A 120 -25.80 -43.33 -33.89
C GLN A 120 -25.96 -44.72 -33.26
N GLU A 121 -25.39 -44.95 -32.08
CA GLU A 121 -25.55 -46.19 -31.32
C GLU A 121 -27.00 -46.41 -30.88
N LEU A 122 -27.65 -45.38 -30.34
CA LEU A 122 -29.08 -45.43 -29.98
C LEU A 122 -29.96 -45.72 -31.19
N ALA A 123 -29.70 -45.10 -32.34
CA ALA A 123 -30.46 -45.38 -33.56
C ALA A 123 -30.31 -46.83 -34.03
N LYS A 124 -29.10 -47.41 -33.95
CA LYS A 124 -28.86 -48.84 -34.25
C LYS A 124 -29.57 -49.75 -33.26
N ASN A 125 -29.45 -49.46 -31.96
CA ASN A 125 -30.05 -50.26 -30.89
C ASN A 125 -31.59 -50.18 -30.94
N LEU A 126 -32.17 -49.02 -31.25
CA LEU A 126 -33.60 -48.86 -31.47
C LEU A 126 -34.09 -49.65 -32.67
N ALA A 127 -33.33 -49.68 -33.78
CA ALA A 127 -33.69 -50.50 -34.94
C ALA A 127 -33.71 -51.99 -34.59
N ILE A 128 -32.71 -52.49 -33.87
CA ILE A 128 -32.63 -53.89 -33.44
C ILE A 128 -33.75 -54.23 -32.45
N GLN A 129 -34.00 -53.36 -31.46
CA GLN A 129 -35.08 -53.57 -30.49
C GLN A 129 -36.46 -53.47 -31.14
N ALA A 130 -36.66 -52.57 -32.10
CA ALA A 130 -37.89 -52.49 -32.87
C ALA A 130 -38.13 -53.77 -33.69
N GLU A 131 -37.11 -54.27 -34.40
CA GLU A 131 -37.20 -55.55 -35.13
C GLU A 131 -37.55 -56.71 -34.19
N SER A 132 -36.91 -56.78 -33.02
CA SER A 132 -37.20 -57.80 -32.00
C SER A 132 -38.59 -57.65 -31.38
N LEU A 133 -39.08 -56.43 -31.15
CA LEU A 133 -40.42 -56.19 -30.62
C LEU A 133 -41.48 -56.55 -31.66
N THR A 134 -41.24 -56.20 -32.93
CA THR A 134 -42.12 -56.56 -34.04
C THR A 134 -42.16 -58.08 -34.23
N SER A 135 -41.03 -58.78 -34.16
CA SER A 135 -41.02 -60.24 -34.23
C SER A 135 -41.77 -60.90 -33.06
N LEU A 136 -41.64 -60.35 -31.85
CA LEU A 136 -42.30 -60.87 -30.66
C LEU A 136 -43.81 -60.59 -30.66
N LEU A 137 -44.22 -59.44 -31.20
CA LEU A 137 -45.64 -59.11 -31.43
C LEU A 137 -46.25 -60.01 -32.51
N ILE A 138 -45.53 -60.28 -33.61
CA ILE A 138 -45.97 -61.21 -34.66
C ILE A 138 -46.06 -62.64 -34.10
N GLU A 139 -45.09 -63.08 -33.29
CA GLU A 139 -45.11 -64.39 -32.63
C GLU A 139 -46.31 -64.52 -31.67
N LYS A 140 -46.64 -63.44 -30.93
CA LYS A 140 -47.78 -63.41 -30.00
C LYS A 140 -49.14 -63.28 -30.69
N MET A 141 -49.20 -62.72 -31.90
CA MET A 141 -50.44 -62.58 -32.68
C MET A 141 -50.72 -63.74 -33.66
N VAL A 142 -49.67 -64.39 -34.20
CA VAL A 142 -49.79 -65.42 -35.26
C VAL A 142 -49.50 -66.84 -34.74
N GLY A 143 -48.92 -66.98 -33.54
CA GLY A 143 -48.78 -68.27 -32.86
C GLY A 143 -47.76 -69.25 -33.46
N SER A 144 -46.89 -68.79 -34.37
CA SER A 144 -45.77 -69.58 -34.90
C SER A 144 -44.57 -68.68 -35.29
N LYS A 145 -43.35 -69.18 -35.07
CA LYS A 145 -42.07 -68.46 -35.28
C LYS A 145 -41.85 -68.13 -36.78
N PRO A 146 -41.71 -66.86 -37.19
CA PRO A 146 -41.46 -66.53 -38.59
C PRO A 146 -40.00 -66.77 -38.96
N ASP A 147 -39.75 -67.14 -40.21
CA ASP A 147 -38.42 -67.27 -40.78
C ASP A 147 -37.75 -65.89 -40.94
N VAL A 148 -36.50 -65.79 -40.51
CA VAL A 148 -35.74 -64.54 -40.31
C VAL A 148 -35.48 -63.81 -41.65
N GLN A 149 -35.65 -64.51 -42.78
CA GLN A 149 -35.42 -63.97 -44.13
C GLN A 149 -36.61 -63.16 -44.69
N GLU A 150 -37.85 -63.59 -44.43
CA GLU A 150 -39.06 -62.85 -44.89
C GLU A 150 -39.27 -61.54 -44.11
N LEU A 151 -38.98 -61.54 -42.81
CA LEU A 151 -39.05 -60.33 -41.98
C LEU A 151 -38.07 -59.25 -42.46
N ARG A 152 -36.86 -59.61 -42.87
CA ARG A 152 -35.88 -58.66 -43.44
C ARG A 152 -36.36 -58.04 -44.76
N GLN A 153 -37.02 -58.80 -45.62
CA GLN A 153 -37.55 -58.28 -46.89
C GLN A 153 -38.75 -57.33 -46.70
N ILE A 154 -39.64 -57.62 -45.75
CA ILE A 154 -40.80 -56.77 -45.48
C ILE A 154 -40.35 -55.45 -44.82
N ILE A 155 -39.39 -55.50 -43.91
CA ILE A 155 -38.85 -54.30 -43.25
C ILE A 155 -38.02 -53.44 -44.23
N SER A 156 -37.29 -54.03 -45.19
CA SER A 156 -36.58 -53.26 -46.23
C SER A 156 -37.54 -52.57 -47.20
N ASN A 157 -38.65 -53.21 -47.55
CA ASN A 157 -39.65 -52.62 -48.45
C ASN A 157 -40.43 -51.47 -47.80
N MET A 158 -40.64 -51.48 -46.48
CA MET A 158 -41.24 -50.34 -45.76
C MET A 158 -40.28 -49.16 -45.57
N LYS A 159 -38.96 -49.39 -45.52
CA LYS A 159 -37.95 -48.30 -45.47
C LYS A 159 -37.74 -47.59 -46.81
N GLY A 160 -38.24 -48.11 -47.93
CA GLY A 160 -38.12 -47.51 -49.27
C GLY A 160 -39.30 -46.65 -49.73
N HIS A 161 -40.29 -46.39 -48.87
CA HIS A 161 -41.49 -45.59 -49.18
C HIS A 161 -41.67 -44.35 -48.31
N SER A 162 -40.58 -43.84 -47.71
CA SER A 162 -40.57 -42.51 -47.09
C SER A 162 -39.30 -41.74 -47.41
#